data_AF-A0A0C3BZ50-F1
#
_entry.id   AF-A0A0C3BZ50-F1
#
_cell.length_a   1.000
_cell.length_b   1.000
_cell.length_c   1.000
_cell.angle_alpha   90.00
_cell.angle_beta   90.00
_cell.angle_gamma   90.00
#
_symmetry.space_group_name_H-M   'P 1'
#
loop_
_entity.id
_entity.type
_entity.pdbx_description
1 polymer ?
#
loop_
_entity_poly.entity_id
_entity_poly.type
_entity_poly.pdbx_seq_one_letter_code
_entity_poly.pdbx_strand_id
1 'polypeptide(L)'
;MSREEPNKARWFGPYRDALKTVSIRTGTPLPSLAMSFAVLHELTAIVPLVGVFYGARALGVGERIVTAVVEGDPDSALTSYRWVREKSKTWVDDGEHWAARVGKKYGVFGFEKGQSASSNVNGKHHLVGDVANAVFAYGLTKALLPVRIGISLYLSPAFSRGIVEPIRTNIMRPFRRNPPQ
;
A
#
# COMPACT_ATOMS: atom_id res chain seq x y z
N MET A 1 9.94 -38.30 -8.74
CA MET A 1 8.85 -37.38 -8.35
C MET A 1 9.44 -35.98 -8.23
N SER A 2 9.53 -35.27 -9.35
CA SER A 2 10.20 -33.97 -9.44
C SER A 2 9.23 -32.87 -9.01
N ARG A 3 9.60 -32.09 -7.98
CA ARG A 3 8.84 -30.93 -7.55
C ARG A 3 9.00 -29.83 -8.61
N GLU A 4 7.93 -29.51 -9.34
CA GLU A 4 7.90 -28.32 -10.17
C GLU A 4 7.93 -27.08 -9.25
N GLU A 5 9.00 -26.30 -9.33
CA GLU A 5 9.03 -25.00 -8.67
C GLU A 5 8.05 -24.04 -9.37
N PRO A 6 7.18 -23.33 -8.62
CA PRO A 6 6.25 -22.38 -9.21
C PRO A 6 7.01 -21.24 -9.90
N ASN A 7 6.90 -21.18 -11.23
CA ASN A 7 7.51 -20.18 -12.08
C ASN A 7 7.01 -18.76 -11.74
N LYS A 8 7.78 -18.04 -10.91
CA LYS A 8 7.49 -16.67 -10.44
C LYS A 8 7.37 -15.63 -11.57
N ALA A 9 7.83 -15.92 -12.78
CA ALA A 9 7.80 -14.98 -13.90
C ALA A 9 6.39 -14.71 -14.45
N ARG A 10 5.42 -15.59 -14.18
CA ARG A 10 4.10 -15.55 -14.82
C ARG A 10 3.20 -14.39 -14.33
N TRP A 11 3.45 -13.86 -13.14
CA TRP A 11 2.62 -12.81 -12.53
C TRP A 11 2.94 -11.40 -13.02
N PHE A 12 4.14 -11.18 -13.55
CA PHE A 12 4.58 -9.86 -14.03
C PHE A 12 4.31 -9.63 -15.52
N GLY A 13 3.91 -10.65 -16.27
CA GLY A 13 3.63 -10.56 -17.71
C GLY A 13 2.65 -9.43 -18.05
N PRO A 14 1.44 -9.40 -17.44
CA PRO A 14 0.43 -8.39 -17.75
C PRO A 14 0.91 -6.95 -17.49
N TYR A 15 1.65 -6.73 -16.40
CA TYR A 15 2.19 -5.41 -16.04
C TYR A 15 3.26 -4.95 -17.02
N ARG A 16 4.17 -5.84 -17.43
CA ARG A 16 5.22 -5.53 -18.40
C ARG A 16 4.62 -5.18 -19.75
N ASP A 17 3.56 -5.89 -20.16
CA ASP A 17 2.92 -5.65 -21.46
C ASP A 17 2.08 -4.36 -21.46
N ALA A 18 1.44 -4.03 -20.33
CA ALA A 18 0.81 -2.72 -20.14
C ALA A 18 1.84 -1.57 -20.22
N LEU A 19 2.97 -1.68 -19.51
CA LEU A 19 4.03 -0.67 -19.55
C LEU A 19 4.68 -0.54 -20.94
N LYS A 20 4.88 -1.64 -21.68
CA LYS A 20 5.33 -1.62 -23.08
C LYS A 20 4.34 -0.88 -23.97
N THR A 21 3.05 -1.16 -23.82
CA THR A 21 2.00 -0.48 -24.59
C THR A 21 2.01 1.02 -24.33
N VAL A 22 2.14 1.43 -23.05
CA VAL A 22 2.21 2.84 -22.67
C VAL A 22 3.51 3.49 -23.19
N SER A 23 4.65 2.80 -23.11
CA SER A 23 5.94 3.29 -23.65
C SER A 23 5.87 3.53 -25.16
N ILE A 24 5.28 2.60 -25.93
CA ILE A 24 5.11 2.75 -27.39
C ILE A 24 4.23 3.97 -27.70
N ARG A 25 3.12 4.15 -26.97
CA ARG A 25 2.19 5.27 -27.17
C ARG A 25 2.76 6.63 -26.76
N THR A 26 3.65 6.66 -25.78
CA THR A 26 4.16 7.91 -25.19
C THR A 26 5.60 8.22 -25.58
N GLY A 27 6.30 7.32 -26.26
CA GLY A 27 7.70 7.51 -26.66
C GLY A 27 8.70 7.58 -25.49
N THR A 28 8.29 7.26 -24.25
CA THR A 28 9.19 7.27 -23.08
C THR A 28 9.96 5.95 -22.99
N PRO A 29 11.27 5.98 -22.64
CA PRO A 29 12.05 4.75 -22.47
C PRO A 29 11.44 3.81 -21.42
N LEU A 30 11.35 2.52 -21.75
CA LEU A 30 10.81 1.47 -20.87
C LEU A 30 11.40 1.48 -19.44
N PRO A 31 12.73 1.60 -19.24
CA PRO A 31 13.32 1.59 -17.90
C PRO A 31 12.93 2.80 -17.04
N SER A 32 12.89 4.02 -17.61
CA SER A 32 12.51 5.22 -16.86
C SER A 32 11.02 5.23 -16.54
N LEU A 33 10.19 4.71 -17.46
CA LEU A 33 8.76 4.55 -17.22
C LEU A 33 8.49 3.52 -16.09
N ALA A 34 9.20 2.39 -16.09
CA ALA A 34 9.07 1.38 -15.04
C ALA A 34 9.50 1.91 -13.67
N MET A 35 10.61 2.67 -13.60
CA MET A 35 11.04 3.35 -12.37
C MET A 35 10.00 4.37 -11.90
N SER A 36 9.44 5.16 -12.81
CA SER A 36 8.39 6.14 -12.50
C SER A 36 7.16 5.47 -11.93
N PHE A 37 6.72 4.37 -12.55
CA PHE A 37 5.61 3.56 -12.08
C PHE A 37 5.86 3.03 -10.67
N ALA A 38 7.04 2.46 -10.40
CA ALA A 38 7.38 1.94 -9.08
C ALA A 38 7.35 3.05 -8.02
N VAL A 39 7.96 4.20 -8.28
CA VAL A 39 7.96 5.33 -7.34
C VAL A 39 6.54 5.83 -7.07
N LEU A 40 5.73 6.01 -8.12
CA LEU A 40 4.34 6.43 -7.95
C LEU A 40 3.50 5.39 -7.21
N HIS A 41 3.73 4.11 -7.48
CA HIS A 41 3.04 3.02 -6.79
C HIS A 41 3.31 3.06 -5.27
N GLU A 42 4.56 3.30 -4.88
CA GLU A 42 4.92 3.43 -3.46
C GLU A 42 4.35 4.71 -2.84
N LEU A 43 4.43 5.86 -3.52
CA LEU A 43 3.87 7.12 -3.01
C LEU A 43 2.36 7.03 -2.82
N THR A 44 1.66 6.45 -3.79
CA THR A 44 0.21 6.21 -3.70
C THR A 44 -0.16 5.10 -2.71
N ALA A 45 0.81 4.36 -2.15
CA ALA A 45 0.58 3.48 -1.01
C ALA A 45 0.77 4.20 0.33
N ILE A 46 1.81 5.03 0.47
CA ILE A 46 2.15 5.71 1.72
C ILE A 46 1.16 6.84 2.02
N VAL A 47 0.84 7.69 1.03
CA VAL A 47 0.00 8.88 1.24
C VAL A 47 -1.40 8.50 1.72
N PRO A 48 -2.14 7.56 1.09
CA PRO A 48 -3.44 7.14 1.60
C PRO A 48 -3.35 6.44 2.95
N LEU A 49 -2.34 5.60 3.19
CA LEU A 49 -2.19 4.91 4.47
C LEU A 49 -2.04 5.90 5.62
N VAL A 50 -1.13 6.87 5.48
CA VAL A 50 -0.86 7.89 6.49
C VAL A 50 -2.05 8.85 6.61
N GLY A 51 -2.58 9.33 5.48
CA GLY A 51 -3.70 10.27 5.45
C GLY A 51 -4.98 9.70 6.07
N VAL A 52 -5.33 8.45 5.73
CA VAL A 52 -6.49 7.77 6.30
C VAL A 52 -6.29 7.50 7.78
N PHE A 53 -5.09 7.11 8.22
CA PHE A 53 -4.81 6.91 9.65
C PHE A 53 -5.04 8.18 10.45
N TYR A 54 -4.40 9.29 10.05
CA TYR A 54 -4.55 10.56 10.77
C TYR A 54 -5.97 11.13 10.66
N GLY A 55 -6.62 10.99 9.50
CA GLY A 55 -8.02 11.38 9.34
C GLY A 55 -8.96 10.58 10.23
N ALA A 56 -8.80 9.26 10.28
CA ALA A 56 -9.61 8.38 11.13
C ALA A 56 -9.38 8.66 12.62
N ARG A 57 -8.12 8.90 13.01
CA ARG A 57 -7.74 9.28 14.37
C ARG A 57 -8.34 10.63 14.76
N ALA A 58 -8.28 11.64 13.89
CA ALA A 58 -8.82 12.97 14.16
C ALA A 58 -10.35 12.96 14.30
N LEU A 59 -11.04 12.12 13.53
CA LEU A 59 -12.50 12.02 13.52
C LEU A 59 -13.05 10.96 14.49
N GLY A 60 -12.20 10.10 15.05
CA GLY A 60 -12.60 8.99 15.92
C GLY A 60 -13.47 7.93 15.23
N VAL A 61 -13.32 7.78 13.90
CA VAL A 61 -14.21 6.91 13.09
C VAL A 61 -13.66 5.51 12.85
N GLY A 62 -12.37 5.26 13.07
CA GLY A 62 -11.76 3.97 12.74
C GLY A 62 -12.39 2.80 13.48
N GLU A 63 -12.61 2.94 14.79
CA GLU A 63 -13.27 1.90 15.60
C GLU A 63 -14.69 1.62 15.11
N ARG A 64 -15.51 2.66 14.92
CA ARG A 64 -16.90 2.52 14.46
C ARG A 64 -17.00 1.82 13.11
N ILE A 65 -16.11 2.16 12.18
CA ILE A 65 -16.12 1.55 10.84
C ILE A 65 -15.60 0.11 10.89
N VAL A 66 -14.53 -0.18 11.63
CA VAL A 66 -14.02 -1.56 11.76
C VAL A 66 -15.07 -2.45 12.38
N THR A 67 -15.70 -2.03 13.48
CA THR A 67 -16.78 -2.76 14.13
C THR A 67 -17.97 -2.95 13.20
N ALA A 68 -18.43 -1.90 12.49
CA ALA A 68 -19.52 -2.02 11.52
C ALA A 68 -19.19 -2.95 10.34
N VAL A 69 -17.92 -3.04 9.91
CA VAL A 69 -17.49 -3.95 8.84
C VAL A 69 -17.42 -5.41 9.33
N VAL A 70 -17.05 -5.62 10.59
CA VAL A 70 -16.96 -6.95 11.21
C VAL A 70 -18.34 -7.48 11.60
N GLU A 71 -19.16 -6.63 12.22
CA GLU A 71 -20.48 -6.93 12.78
C GLU A 71 -21.64 -6.69 11.81
N GLY A 72 -21.37 -6.11 10.63
CA GLY A 72 -22.36 -5.61 9.68
C GLY A 72 -23.56 -6.52 9.43
N ASP A 73 -24.72 -5.87 9.34
CA ASP A 73 -26.05 -6.43 9.16
C ASP A 73 -26.13 -7.36 7.92
N PRO A 74 -26.61 -8.61 8.06
CA PRO A 74 -26.77 -9.56 6.96
C PRO A 74 -27.57 -9.02 5.76
N ASP A 75 -28.39 -7.97 5.93
CA ASP A 75 -29.24 -7.43 4.86
C ASP A 75 -28.66 -6.22 4.10
N SER A 76 -27.43 -5.80 4.42
CA SER A 76 -26.77 -4.70 3.69
C SER A 76 -26.30 -5.12 2.28
N ALA A 77 -26.34 -4.21 1.30
CA ALA A 77 -25.92 -4.47 -0.09
C ALA A 77 -24.45 -4.94 -0.25
N LEU A 78 -23.63 -4.73 0.79
CA LEU A 78 -22.27 -5.27 0.91
C LEU A 78 -22.26 -6.80 1.11
N THR A 79 -23.35 -7.38 1.66
CA THR A 79 -23.55 -8.83 1.84
C THR A 79 -23.81 -9.56 0.53
N SER A 80 -24.33 -8.88 -0.51
CA SER A 80 -24.52 -9.47 -1.85
C SER A 80 -23.22 -9.99 -2.47
N TYR A 81 -22.06 -9.54 -1.97
CA TYR A 81 -20.75 -10.05 -2.37
C TYR A 81 -20.09 -10.75 -1.18
N ARG A 82 -20.47 -12.00 -0.93
CA ARG A 82 -19.86 -12.86 0.12
C ARG A 82 -18.31 -12.83 0.10
N TRP A 83 -17.73 -12.77 -1.10
CA TRP A 83 -16.29 -12.60 -1.32
C TRP A 83 -15.72 -11.31 -0.71
N VAL A 84 -16.41 -10.17 -0.86
CA VAL A 84 -15.99 -8.88 -0.28
C VAL A 84 -15.99 -8.98 1.24
N ARG A 85 -17.04 -9.56 1.84
CA ARG A 85 -17.12 -9.73 3.30
C ARG A 85 -16.00 -10.62 3.84
N GLU A 86 -15.76 -11.77 3.22
CA GLU A 86 -14.67 -12.67 3.60
C GLU A 86 -13.31 -11.96 3.51
N LYS A 87 -13.07 -11.20 2.43
CA LYS A 87 -11.82 -10.44 2.26
C LYS A 87 -11.65 -9.32 3.25
N SER A 88 -12.71 -8.57 3.56
CA SER A 88 -12.66 -7.51 4.57
C SER A 88 -12.29 -8.06 5.94
N LYS A 89 -12.84 -9.21 6.34
CA LYS A 89 -12.47 -9.88 7.59
C LYS A 89 -10.99 -10.28 7.61
N THR A 90 -10.49 -10.90 6.55
CA THR A 90 -9.07 -11.23 6.43
C THR A 90 -8.19 -9.97 6.46
N TRP A 91 -8.62 -8.85 5.87
CA TRP A 91 -7.86 -7.61 5.88
C TRP A 91 -7.84 -6.93 7.24
N VAL A 92 -8.93 -7.04 8.01
CA VAL A 92 -8.99 -6.59 9.40
C VAL A 92 -8.01 -7.40 10.25
N ASP A 93 -8.06 -8.73 10.16
CA ASP A 93 -7.17 -9.65 10.89
C ASP A 93 -5.68 -9.44 10.52
N ASP A 94 -5.36 -9.37 9.23
CA ASP A 94 -4.03 -9.00 8.72
C ASP A 94 -3.58 -7.63 9.25
N GLY A 95 -4.51 -6.69 9.31
CA GLY A 95 -4.28 -5.32 9.77
C GLY A 95 -3.96 -5.27 11.26
N GLU A 96 -4.65 -6.07 12.08
CA GLU A 96 -4.40 -6.17 13.52
C GLU A 96 -3.02 -6.74 13.79
N HIS A 97 -2.65 -7.82 13.08
CA HIS A 97 -1.32 -8.41 13.18
C HIS A 97 -0.22 -7.45 12.72
N TRP A 98 -0.45 -6.71 11.64
CA TRP A 98 0.48 -5.68 11.16
C TRP A 98 0.62 -4.53 12.17
N ALA A 99 -0.50 -4.00 12.68
CA ALA A 99 -0.53 -2.91 13.64
C ALA A 99 0.16 -3.31 14.95
N ALA A 100 -0.07 -4.53 15.43
CA ALA A 100 0.62 -5.06 16.61
C ALA A 100 2.13 -5.21 16.38
N ARG A 101 2.57 -5.67 15.21
CA ARG A 101 4.00 -5.83 14.87
C ARG A 101 4.71 -4.48 14.76
N VAL A 102 4.13 -3.56 14.02
CA VAL A 102 4.69 -2.21 13.80
C VAL A 102 4.63 -1.40 15.09
N GLY A 103 3.51 -1.47 15.80
CA GLY A 103 3.30 -0.84 17.10
C GLY A 103 4.36 -1.26 18.11
N LYS A 104 4.54 -2.57 18.32
CA LYS A 104 5.57 -3.08 19.26
C LYS A 104 7.00 -2.73 18.83
N LYS A 105 7.31 -2.78 17.53
CA LYS A 105 8.66 -2.52 17.01
C LYS A 105 9.08 -1.06 17.14
N TYR A 106 8.15 -0.13 16.87
CA TYR A 106 8.45 1.29 16.79
C TYR A 106 7.87 2.13 17.94
N GLY A 107 7.06 1.53 18.82
CA GLY A 107 6.38 2.25 19.89
C GLY A 107 5.28 3.18 19.37
N VAL A 108 4.50 2.73 18.40
CA VAL A 108 3.44 3.51 17.73
C VAL A 108 2.06 2.89 17.96
N PHE A 109 0.98 3.60 17.63
CA PHE A 109 -0.40 3.15 17.85
C PHE A 109 -0.76 2.87 19.33
N GLY A 110 -0.09 3.56 20.26
CA GLY A 110 -0.30 3.37 21.71
C GLY A 110 0.50 2.21 22.32
N PHE A 111 1.30 1.48 21.53
CA PHE A 111 2.24 0.49 22.07
C PHE A 111 3.49 1.20 22.60
N GLU A 112 3.95 0.83 23.80
CA GLU A 112 5.28 1.22 24.28
C GLU A 112 6.35 0.28 23.72
N LYS A 113 7.48 0.84 23.27
CA LYS A 113 8.60 0.09 22.70
C LYS A 113 9.17 -0.87 23.76
N GLY A 114 8.83 -2.15 23.65
CA GLY A 114 9.33 -3.21 24.53
C GLY A 114 8.43 -3.57 25.72
N GLN A 115 7.22 -3.02 25.88
CA GLN A 115 6.28 -3.44 26.92
C GLN A 115 5.16 -4.35 26.40
N SER A 116 4.81 -5.36 27.20
CA SER A 116 3.65 -6.24 27.02
C SER A 116 2.40 -5.58 27.59
N ALA A 117 1.59 -4.93 26.73
CA ALA A 117 0.15 -4.65 26.75
C ALA A 117 -0.66 -4.42 28.06
N SER A 118 -0.07 -4.33 29.26
CA SER A 118 -0.82 -4.39 30.51
C SER A 118 -0.18 -3.52 31.58
N SER A 119 -0.44 -2.21 31.58
CA SER A 119 -0.13 -1.33 32.72
C SER A 119 -0.96 -0.04 32.86
N ASN A 120 -1.89 0.32 31.95
CA ASN A 120 -2.65 1.56 32.13
C ASN A 120 -4.12 1.47 31.70
N VAL A 121 -5.05 1.56 32.66
CA VAL A 121 -6.50 1.44 32.44
C VAL A 121 -7.07 2.61 31.62
N ASN A 122 -6.48 3.81 31.74
CA ASN A 122 -6.84 4.97 30.91
C ASN A 122 -6.21 4.94 29.50
N GLY A 123 -5.06 4.26 29.37
CA GLY A 123 -4.37 4.09 28.08
C GLY A 123 -5.01 3.02 27.18
N LYS A 124 -5.77 2.07 27.74
CA LYS A 124 -6.41 0.98 26.98
C LYS A 124 -7.37 1.49 25.91
N HIS A 125 -8.19 2.50 26.20
CA HIS A 125 -9.16 3.03 25.24
C HIS A 125 -8.47 3.72 24.06
N HIS A 126 -7.43 4.53 24.32
CA HIS A 126 -6.63 5.15 23.27
C HIS A 126 -5.80 4.13 22.46
N LEU A 127 -5.30 3.08 23.11
CA LEU A 127 -4.61 1.96 22.44
C LEU A 127 -5.55 1.22 21.48
N VAL A 128 -6.76 0.85 21.93
CA VAL A 128 -7.75 0.15 21.10
C VAL A 128 -8.17 1.03 19.92
N GLY A 129 -8.44 2.32 20.15
CA GLY A 129 -8.79 3.27 19.10
C GLY A 129 -7.68 3.49 18.06
N ASP A 130 -6.44 3.67 18.50
CA ASP A 130 -5.29 3.86 17.59
C ASP A 130 -5.00 2.63 16.74
N VAL A 131 -5.14 1.43 17.31
CA VAL A 131 -5.05 0.17 16.56
C VAL A 131 -6.17 0.08 15.55
N ALA A 132 -7.43 0.35 15.93
CA ALA A 132 -8.56 0.31 15.01
C ALA A 132 -8.41 1.30 13.85
N ASN A 133 -7.90 2.52 14.10
CA ASN A 133 -7.57 3.48 13.05
C ASN A 133 -6.50 2.95 12.08
N ALA A 134 -5.49 2.26 12.61
CA ALA A 134 -4.41 1.66 11.81
C ALA A 134 -4.93 0.49 10.94
N VAL A 135 -5.78 -0.36 11.51
CA VAL A 135 -6.44 -1.47 10.83
C VAL A 135 -7.35 -0.96 9.71
N PHE A 136 -8.15 0.07 10.00
CA PHE A 136 -9.00 0.72 9.00
C PHE A 136 -8.18 1.31 7.86
N ALA A 137 -7.12 2.07 8.18
CA ALA A 137 -6.24 2.65 7.18
C ALA A 137 -5.57 1.59 6.30
N TYR A 138 -5.13 0.49 6.90
CA TYR A 138 -4.56 -0.65 6.20
C TYR A 138 -5.57 -1.31 5.25
N GLY A 139 -6.77 -1.60 5.75
CA GLY A 139 -7.85 -2.20 4.97
C GLY A 139 -8.28 -1.31 3.81
N LEU A 140 -8.47 -0.02 4.04
CA LEU A 140 -8.84 0.94 3.00
C LEU A 140 -7.73 1.08 1.95
N THR A 141 -6.47 1.12 2.40
CA THR A 141 -5.31 1.12 1.49
C THR A 141 -5.35 -0.12 0.59
N LYS A 142 -5.56 -1.32 1.15
CA LYS A 142 -5.72 -2.56 0.36
C LYS A 142 -6.89 -2.49 -0.61
N ALA A 143 -8.04 -1.95 -0.19
CA ALA A 143 -9.19 -1.77 -1.07
C ALA A 143 -8.87 -0.88 -2.28
N LEU A 144 -7.98 0.11 -2.10
CA LEU A 144 -7.53 1.01 -3.17
C LEU A 144 -6.49 0.40 -4.11
N LEU A 145 -6.05 -0.86 -3.94
CA LEU A 145 -5.06 -1.50 -4.82
C LEU A 145 -5.38 -1.37 -6.33
N PRO A 146 -6.60 -1.66 -6.82
CA PRO A 146 -6.91 -1.59 -8.24
C PRO A 146 -6.82 -0.15 -8.77
N VAL A 147 -7.31 0.79 -7.97
CA VAL A 147 -7.29 2.23 -8.28
C VAL A 147 -5.84 2.73 -8.32
N ARG A 148 -4.99 2.30 -7.37
CA ARG A 148 -3.57 2.67 -7.30
C ARG A 148 -2.80 2.23 -8.54
N ILE A 149 -3.07 1.02 -9.04
CA ILE A 149 -2.45 0.54 -10.29
C ILE A 149 -2.89 1.43 -11.46
N GLY A 150 -4.19 1.74 -11.58
CA GLY A 150 -4.71 2.59 -12.64
C GLY A 150 -4.13 4.01 -12.63
N ILE A 151 -4.14 4.67 -11.47
CA ILE A 151 -3.60 6.02 -11.29
C ILE A 151 -2.09 6.04 -11.55
N SER A 152 -1.35 5.07 -11.03
CA SER A 152 0.11 4.99 -11.22
C SER A 152 0.44 4.81 -12.70
N LEU A 153 -0.25 3.92 -13.43
CA LEU A 153 -0.04 3.74 -14.87
C LEU A 153 -0.38 5.02 -15.67
N TYR A 154 -1.44 5.73 -15.30
CA TYR A 154 -1.85 6.96 -15.96
C TYR A 154 -0.84 8.10 -15.77
N LEU A 155 -0.31 8.27 -14.56
CA LEU A 155 0.61 9.37 -14.23
C LEU A 155 2.08 9.06 -14.54
N SER A 156 2.45 7.79 -14.72
CA SER A 156 3.84 7.36 -15.00
C SER A 156 4.49 8.09 -16.18
N PRO A 157 3.83 8.32 -17.34
CA PRO A 157 4.45 9.03 -18.46
C PRO A 157 4.77 10.49 -18.15
N ALA A 158 3.88 11.19 -17.44
CA ALA A 158 4.09 12.59 -17.05
C ALA A 158 5.23 12.71 -16.03
N PHE A 159 5.26 11.82 -15.03
CA PHE A 159 6.32 11.79 -14.02
C PHE A 159 7.68 11.40 -14.61
N SER A 160 7.71 10.45 -15.54
CA SER A 160 8.95 10.05 -16.23
C SER A 160 9.61 11.22 -16.93
N ARG A 161 8.82 12.04 -17.64
CA ARG A 161 9.33 13.19 -18.39
C ARG A 161 9.71 14.36 -17.47
N GLY A 162 8.93 14.61 -16.42
CA GLY A 162 9.12 15.76 -15.54
C GLY A 162 10.22 15.59 -14.48
N ILE A 163 10.39 14.38 -13.93
CA ILE A 163 11.27 14.13 -12.77
C ILE A 163 12.37 13.11 -13.09
N VAL A 164 12.04 11.98 -13.71
CA VAL A 164 13.02 10.88 -13.89
C VAL A 164 14.04 11.18 -14.99
N GLU A 165 13.63 11.68 -16.15
CA GLU A 165 14.55 12.04 -17.24
C GLU A 165 15.58 13.14 -16.87
N PRO A 166 15.20 14.25 -16.20
CA PRO A 166 16.18 15.25 -15.76
C PRO A 166 17.13 14.72 -14.68
N ILE A 167 16.64 13.90 -13.74
CA ILE A 167 17.50 13.26 -12.72
C ILE A 167 18.47 12.27 -13.39
N ARG A 168 17.98 11.42 -14.31
CA ARG A 168 18.80 10.46 -15.06
C ARG A 168 19.88 11.16 -15.88
N THR A 169 19.54 12.24 -16.56
CA THR A 169 20.50 12.97 -17.41
C THR A 169 21.50 13.77 -16.57
N ASN A 170 21.12 14.35 -15.43
CA ASN A 170 22.07 15.12 -14.60
C ASN A 170 22.92 14.25 -13.66
N ILE A 171 22.40 13.13 -13.14
CA ILE A 171 23.11 12.31 -12.14
C ILE A 171 23.93 11.19 -12.81
N MET A 172 23.48 10.62 -13.93
CA MET A 172 24.23 9.54 -14.61
C MET A 172 25.22 10.03 -15.68
N ARG A 173 25.19 11.32 -16.06
CA ARG A 173 26.16 11.91 -16.99
C ARG A 173 27.63 11.77 -16.53
N PRO A 174 28.00 11.98 -15.26
CA PRO A 174 29.39 11.80 -14.83
C PRO A 174 29.83 10.32 -14.77
N PHE A 175 28.90 9.36 -14.65
CA PHE A 175 29.24 7.94 -14.46
C PHE A 175 29.42 7.14 -15.76
N ARG A 176 29.09 7.70 -16.95
CA ARG A 176 29.28 7.03 -18.25
C ARG A 176 30.58 7.43 -18.98
N ARG A 177 31.45 8.21 -18.34
CA ARG A 177 32.80 8.47 -18.84
C ARG A 177 33.77 7.47 -18.22
N ASN A 178 34.03 6.39 -18.97
CA ASN A 178 35.32 5.69 -19.15
C ASN A 178 35.09 4.19 -19.48
N PRO A 179 35.10 3.78 -20.75
CA PRO A 179 35.66 2.48 -21.08
C PRO A 179 37.20 2.56 -20.95
N PRO A 180 37.88 1.63 -20.25
CA PRO A 180 39.33 1.51 -20.34
C PRO A 180 39.73 1.12 -21.77
N GLN A 181 40.71 1.84 -22.32
CA GLN A 181 41.40 1.49 -23.57
C GLN A 181 42.29 0.26 -23.36
#